data_AF-A0A3A6JJX2-F1
#
_entry.id   AF-A0A3A6JJX2-F1
#
_cell.length_a   1.000
_cell.length_b   1.000
_cell.length_c   1.000
_cell.angle_alpha   90.00
_cell.angle_beta   90.00
_cell.angle_gamma   90.00
#
_symmetry.space_group_name_H-M   'P 1'
#
loop_
_entity.id
_entity.type
_entity.pdbx_description
1 polymer ?
#
loop_
_entity_poly.entity_id
_entity_poly.type
_entity_poly.pdbx_seq_one_letter_code
_entity_poly.pdbx_strand_id
1 'polypeptide(L)'
;MKNIRFYEAEKYKTADYEIVDEKIYKTYETGSESDDYLGLEQLDDNALAEKLKQVEGWEYGAGEMLEDYLILNYEGRKYYRDIEDVGTDNDIVMVNMDDPSNSPKEIFVTSIVFEAEPDLGENSPSEPVISQYPLEDILDKFYVYLYDDYVDENTSDTINSYVEFASEDIEDIRAVLSILGKHVYNVDEGDYIDIKIEPV
;
A
#
# COMPACT_ATOMS: atom_id res chain seq x y z
N MET A 1 -9.35 -17.83 8.18
CA MET A 1 -9.90 -16.56 8.70
C MET A 1 -11.39 -16.70 8.80
N LYS A 2 -11.94 -16.65 10.02
CA LYS A 2 -13.38 -16.72 10.27
C LYS A 2 -13.88 -15.55 11.11
N ASN A 3 -15.20 -15.50 11.29
CA ASN A 3 -15.86 -14.46 12.10
C ASN A 3 -15.43 -13.05 11.69
N ILE A 4 -15.25 -12.84 10.38
CA ILE A 4 -14.76 -11.59 9.82
C ILE A 4 -15.82 -10.53 10.00
N ARG A 5 -15.48 -9.46 10.72
CA ARG A 5 -16.37 -8.36 11.08
C ARG A 5 -15.70 -7.04 10.75
N PHE A 6 -16.51 -6.01 10.57
CA PHE A 6 -16.01 -4.65 10.48
C PHE A 6 -15.41 -4.23 11.82
N TYR A 7 -14.25 -3.58 11.77
CA TYR A 7 -13.61 -2.93 12.92
C TYR A 7 -13.72 -1.41 12.76
N GLU A 8 -14.49 -0.76 13.64
CA GLU A 8 -14.58 0.70 13.68
C GLU A 8 -13.41 1.25 14.51
N ALA A 9 -12.26 1.42 13.88
CA ALA A 9 -11.06 1.92 14.55
C ALA A 9 -11.26 3.33 15.12
N GLU A 10 -10.70 3.60 16.31
CA GLU A 10 -10.87 4.91 16.96
C GLU A 10 -10.30 6.07 16.12
N LYS A 11 -9.27 5.81 15.31
CA LYS A 11 -8.67 6.80 14.40
C LYS A 11 -9.66 7.34 13.37
N TYR A 12 -10.68 6.58 13.00
CA TYR A 12 -11.73 7.04 12.09
C TYR A 12 -12.59 8.18 12.64
N LYS A 13 -12.49 8.49 13.93
CA LYS A 13 -13.20 9.60 14.58
C LYS A 13 -12.42 10.90 14.56
N THR A 14 -11.18 10.91 14.04
CA THR A 14 -10.37 12.13 13.90
C THR A 14 -10.77 12.91 12.64
N ALA A 15 -10.20 14.11 12.47
CA ALA A 15 -10.45 14.94 11.29
C ALA A 15 -9.70 14.45 10.04
N ASP A 16 -8.77 13.51 10.19
CA ASP A 16 -7.94 12.99 9.10
C ASP A 16 -8.69 11.98 8.24
N TYR A 17 -9.82 11.45 8.74
CA TYR A 17 -10.66 10.47 8.05
C TYR A 17 -12.05 11.05 7.78
N GLU A 18 -12.51 10.88 6.54
CA GLU A 18 -13.86 11.25 6.11
C GLU A 18 -14.65 9.99 5.75
N ILE A 19 -15.81 9.76 6.36
CA ILE A 19 -16.68 8.66 5.94
C ILE A 19 -17.29 8.98 4.56
N VAL A 20 -17.08 8.10 3.59
CA VAL A 20 -17.55 8.26 2.20
C VAL A 20 -18.56 7.20 1.77
N ASP A 21 -18.58 6.06 2.45
CA ASP A 21 -19.59 5.00 2.30
C ASP A 21 -19.73 4.22 3.62
N GLU A 22 -20.71 3.33 3.72
CA GLU A 22 -20.85 2.46 4.89
C GLU A 22 -19.56 1.63 5.09
N LYS A 23 -18.86 1.89 6.21
CA LYS A 23 -17.58 1.25 6.60
C LYS A 23 -16.35 1.65 5.77
N ILE A 24 -16.48 2.65 4.90
CA ILE A 24 -15.38 3.14 4.05
C ILE A 24 -15.03 4.56 4.43
N TYR A 25 -13.75 4.80 4.66
CA TYR A 25 -13.21 6.10 5.01
C TYR A 25 -12.22 6.54 3.93
N LYS A 26 -12.24 7.83 3.61
CA LYS A 26 -11.24 8.47 2.78
C LYS A 26 -10.21 9.14 3.68
N THR A 27 -8.94 9.00 3.34
CA THR A 27 -7.82 9.68 4.00
C THR A 27 -6.76 10.04 2.97
N TYR A 28 -5.66 10.64 3.43
CA TYR A 28 -4.53 11.02 2.60
C TYR A 28 -3.26 10.37 3.11
N GLU A 29 -2.62 9.56 2.26
CA GLU A 29 -1.32 8.98 2.51
C GLU A 29 -0.24 9.98 2.12
N THR A 30 0.70 10.23 3.02
CA THR A 30 1.90 11.00 2.74
C THR A 30 3.08 10.04 2.63
N GLY A 31 3.83 10.15 1.54
CA GLY A 31 5.10 9.43 1.39
C GLY A 31 6.05 9.74 2.54
N SER A 32 6.89 8.77 2.87
CA SER A 32 8.03 8.96 3.76
C SER A 32 9.28 8.46 3.07
N GLU A 33 10.25 9.35 2.83
CA GLU A 33 11.52 8.93 2.24
C GLU A 33 12.16 7.82 3.09
N SER A 34 12.55 6.73 2.42
CA SER A 34 13.31 5.63 3.00
C SER A 34 14.77 5.72 2.55
N ASP A 35 15.69 5.42 3.46
CA ASP A 35 17.11 5.26 3.11
C ASP A 35 17.40 3.89 2.47
N ASP A 36 16.45 2.94 2.55
CA ASP A 36 16.63 1.54 2.14
C ASP A 36 16.00 1.21 0.77
N TYR A 37 15.14 2.08 0.24
CA TYR A 37 14.46 1.90 -1.05
C TYR A 37 14.17 3.24 -1.74
N LEU A 38 14.12 3.23 -3.07
CA LEU A 38 13.75 4.37 -3.90
C LEU A 38 12.69 3.98 -4.92
N GLY A 39 11.45 4.45 -4.71
CA GLY A 39 10.36 4.33 -5.67
C GLY A 39 10.36 5.54 -6.62
N LEU A 40 10.56 5.32 -7.91
CA LEU A 40 10.53 6.40 -8.91
C LEU A 40 9.31 6.26 -9.81
N GLU A 41 8.61 7.37 -10.04
CA GLU A 41 7.56 7.48 -11.06
C GLU A 41 7.85 8.59 -12.05
N GLN A 42 7.27 8.47 -13.24
CA GLN A 42 7.34 9.53 -14.24
C GLN A 42 6.63 10.79 -13.72
N LEU A 43 7.26 11.95 -13.93
CA LEU A 43 6.63 13.24 -13.66
C LEU A 43 5.45 13.47 -14.63
N ASP A 44 4.23 13.56 -14.08
CA ASP A 44 2.99 13.77 -14.84
C ASP A 44 2.93 15.11 -15.60
N ASP A 45 3.58 16.16 -15.06
CA ASP A 45 3.65 17.47 -15.73
C ASP A 45 4.65 17.41 -16.90
N ASN A 46 4.17 16.98 -18.06
CA ASN A 46 4.96 16.87 -19.28
C ASN A 46 5.65 18.20 -19.69
N ALA A 47 5.01 19.35 -19.44
CA ALA A 47 5.60 20.64 -19.80
C ALA A 47 6.79 20.98 -18.88
N LEU A 48 6.66 20.69 -17.58
CA LEU A 48 7.76 20.78 -16.63
C LEU A 48 8.85 19.75 -16.93
N ALA A 49 8.50 18.50 -17.24
CA ALA A 49 9.46 17.45 -17.59
C ALA A 49 10.35 17.88 -18.77
N GLU A 50 9.76 18.34 -19.87
CA GLU A 50 10.50 18.82 -21.04
C GLU A 50 11.38 20.03 -20.71
N LYS A 51 10.91 20.93 -19.84
CA LYS A 51 11.71 22.05 -19.36
C LYS A 51 12.92 21.57 -18.54
N LEU A 52 12.72 20.63 -17.61
CA LEU A 52 13.78 20.13 -16.71
C LEU A 52 14.88 19.37 -17.46
N LYS A 53 14.56 18.66 -18.55
CA LYS A 53 15.57 18.02 -19.42
C LYS A 53 16.60 19.01 -19.99
N GLN A 54 16.20 20.27 -20.16
CA GLN A 54 17.03 21.35 -20.71
C GLN A 54 17.73 22.18 -19.62
N VAL A 55 17.44 21.92 -18.33
CA VAL A 55 18.06 22.63 -17.21
C VAL A 55 19.48 22.10 -16.99
N GLU A 56 20.44 23.00 -16.83
CA GLU A 56 21.80 22.66 -16.39
C GLU A 56 21.81 22.31 -14.89
N GLY A 57 22.77 21.50 -14.45
CA GLY A 57 22.94 21.16 -13.02
C GLY A 57 22.42 19.78 -12.62
N TRP A 58 22.18 18.90 -13.59
CA TRP A 58 22.06 17.47 -13.33
C TRP A 58 23.41 16.92 -12.86
N GLU A 59 23.42 16.25 -11.72
CA GLU A 59 24.60 15.64 -11.10
C GLU A 59 24.44 14.13 -11.02
N TYR A 60 25.53 13.37 -11.13
CA TYR A 60 25.49 11.93 -10.93
C TYR A 60 25.09 11.61 -9.50
N GLY A 61 24.15 10.67 -9.34
CA GLY A 61 23.78 10.14 -8.04
C GLY A 61 24.96 9.47 -7.34
N ALA A 62 24.92 9.48 -6.01
CA ALA A 62 25.98 8.94 -5.17
C ALA A 62 25.45 7.76 -4.33
N GLY A 63 26.22 6.67 -4.31
CA GLY A 63 25.85 5.44 -3.62
C GLY A 63 25.22 4.40 -4.55
N GLU A 64 25.23 3.15 -4.11
CA GLU A 64 24.79 1.97 -4.89
C GLU A 64 23.35 2.12 -5.41
N MET A 65 22.47 2.78 -4.64
CA MET A 65 21.07 3.00 -5.03
C MET A 65 20.89 4.05 -6.14
N LEU A 66 21.82 4.99 -6.27
CA LEU A 66 21.67 6.18 -7.11
C LEU A 66 22.65 6.23 -8.29
N GLU A 67 23.52 5.22 -8.43
CA GLU A 67 24.62 5.24 -9.40
C GLU A 67 24.17 5.25 -10.87
N ASP A 68 22.96 4.76 -11.14
CA ASP A 68 22.34 4.72 -12.47
C ASP A 68 21.54 6.00 -12.80
N TYR A 69 21.48 6.97 -11.88
CA TYR A 69 20.63 8.16 -12.04
C TYR A 69 21.41 9.48 -12.07
N LEU A 70 20.94 10.41 -12.90
CA LEU A 70 21.19 11.83 -12.75
C LEU A 70 20.15 12.43 -11.81
N ILE A 71 20.58 13.34 -10.93
CA ILE A 71 19.76 14.01 -9.93
C ILE A 71 19.79 15.52 -10.16
N LEU A 72 18.63 16.16 -10.13
CA LEU A 72 18.48 17.61 -10.18
C LEU A 72 17.69 18.10 -8.97
N ASN A 73 18.25 19.08 -8.25
CA ASN A 73 17.49 19.84 -7.26
C ASN A 73 16.96 21.12 -7.92
N TYR A 74 15.66 21.19 -8.14
CA TYR A 74 15.00 22.31 -8.80
C TYR A 74 13.83 22.82 -7.95
N GLU A 75 13.85 24.12 -7.63
CA GLU A 75 12.81 24.79 -6.83
C GLU A 75 12.48 24.09 -5.50
N GLY A 76 13.48 23.45 -4.89
CA GLY A 76 13.35 22.76 -3.60
C GLY A 76 12.83 21.33 -3.69
N ARG A 77 12.66 20.78 -4.90
CA ARG A 77 12.32 19.38 -5.15
C ARG A 77 13.44 18.66 -5.87
N LYS A 78 13.50 17.34 -5.69
CA LYS A 78 14.49 16.46 -6.29
C LYS A 78 13.86 15.71 -7.47
N TYR A 79 14.59 15.63 -8.58
CA TYR A 79 14.18 14.96 -9.81
C TYR A 79 15.26 14.00 -10.25
N TYR A 80 14.86 12.96 -10.97
CA TYR A 80 15.71 11.86 -11.38
C TYR A 80 15.59 11.61 -12.88
N ARG A 81 16.67 11.16 -13.52
CA ARG A 81 16.71 10.67 -14.90
C ARG A 81 17.65 9.48 -14.95
N ASP A 82 17.30 8.46 -15.72
CA ASP A 82 18.21 7.35 -15.98
C ASP A 82 19.37 7.83 -16.86
N ILE A 83 20.61 7.52 -16.46
CA ILE A 83 21.82 7.93 -17.19
C ILE A 83 21.85 7.34 -18.61
N GLU A 84 21.38 6.10 -18.78
CA GLU A 84 21.43 5.38 -20.06
C GLU A 84 20.42 5.93 -21.08
N ASP A 85 19.30 6.47 -20.59
CA ASP A 85 18.22 6.97 -21.45
C ASP A 85 18.38 8.45 -21.84
N VAL A 86 19.30 9.20 -21.24
CA VAL A 86 19.53 10.63 -21.52
C VAL A 86 19.77 10.89 -23.01
N GLY A 87 18.91 11.71 -23.62
CA GLY A 87 18.98 12.07 -25.04
C GLY A 87 18.41 11.03 -26.00
N THR A 88 17.79 9.97 -25.50
CA THR A 88 17.04 8.97 -26.28
C THR A 88 15.53 9.29 -26.25
N ASP A 89 14.73 8.51 -26.99
CA ASP A 89 13.27 8.60 -26.95
C ASP A 89 12.67 8.14 -25.60
N ASN A 90 13.45 7.44 -24.77
CA ASN A 90 13.05 6.94 -23.45
C ASN A 90 13.42 7.91 -22.31
N ASP A 91 14.05 9.05 -22.63
CA ASP A 91 14.46 10.04 -21.63
C ASP A 91 13.24 10.59 -20.89
N ILE A 92 13.02 10.17 -19.65
CA ILE A 92 11.93 10.62 -18.79
C ILE A 92 12.47 11.30 -17.54
N VAL A 93 11.76 12.32 -17.07
CA VAL A 93 12.01 12.92 -15.75
C VAL A 93 11.13 12.22 -14.75
N MET A 94 11.74 11.76 -13.67
CA MET A 94 11.08 11.02 -12.60
C MET A 94 11.12 11.81 -11.29
N VAL A 95 10.19 11.48 -10.41
CA VAL A 95 10.12 11.95 -9.02
C VAL A 95 10.12 10.75 -8.09
N ASN A 96 10.60 10.95 -6.85
CA ASN A 96 10.45 9.93 -5.82
C ASN A 96 8.98 9.87 -5.41
N MET A 97 8.32 8.73 -5.55
CA MET A 97 6.92 8.51 -5.15
C MET A 97 6.73 8.81 -3.66
N ASP A 98 7.74 8.49 -2.85
CA ASP A 98 7.71 8.61 -1.39
C ASP A 98 8.16 10.00 -0.88
N ASP A 99 8.40 10.97 -1.77
CA ASP A 99 8.79 12.33 -1.37
C ASP A 99 7.63 12.99 -0.60
N PRO A 100 7.81 13.38 0.68
CA PRO A 100 6.75 14.00 1.48
C PRO A 100 6.32 15.38 0.95
N SER A 101 7.08 15.96 0.03
CA SER A 101 6.71 17.19 -0.68
C SER A 101 5.75 16.95 -1.84
N ASN A 102 5.52 15.69 -2.25
CA ASN A 102 4.46 15.33 -3.18
C ASN A 102 3.09 15.67 -2.58
N SER A 103 2.09 15.83 -3.45
CA SER A 103 0.73 16.02 -2.95
C SER A 103 0.31 14.74 -2.23
N PRO A 104 -0.29 14.82 -1.04
CA PRO A 104 -0.80 13.65 -0.34
C PRO A 104 -1.73 12.86 -1.26
N LYS A 105 -1.54 11.55 -1.29
CA LYS A 105 -2.26 10.63 -2.14
C LYS A 105 -3.61 10.31 -1.51
N GLU A 106 -4.69 10.59 -2.22
CA GLU A 106 -6.03 10.24 -1.75
C GLU A 106 -6.20 8.72 -1.80
N ILE A 107 -6.60 8.13 -0.68
CA ILE A 107 -6.86 6.70 -0.57
C ILE A 107 -8.16 6.44 0.19
N PHE A 108 -8.71 5.26 -0.04
CA PHE A 108 -9.87 4.73 0.68
C PHE A 108 -9.43 3.57 1.56
N VAL A 109 -9.96 3.53 2.77
CA VAL A 109 -9.60 2.52 3.76
C VAL A 109 -10.82 1.88 4.41
N THR A 110 -10.65 0.64 4.84
CA THR A 110 -11.58 -0.07 5.72
C THR A 110 -10.81 -1.00 6.64
N SER A 111 -11.33 -1.20 7.85
CA SER A 111 -10.73 -2.13 8.80
C SER A 111 -11.63 -3.32 9.10
N ILE A 112 -11.00 -4.47 9.26
CA ILE A 112 -11.66 -5.70 9.68
C ILE A 112 -11.01 -6.29 10.92
N VAL A 113 -11.78 -7.10 11.62
CA VAL A 113 -11.32 -7.97 12.70
C VAL A 113 -11.78 -9.39 12.40
N PHE A 114 -10.90 -10.37 12.60
CA PHE A 114 -11.15 -11.78 12.30
C PHE A 114 -10.47 -12.71 13.30
N GLU A 115 -10.91 -13.96 13.34
CA GLU A 115 -10.23 -15.02 14.11
C GLU A 115 -9.34 -15.83 13.16
N ALA A 116 -8.08 -15.99 13.54
CA ALA A 116 -7.12 -16.81 12.81
C ALA A 116 -7.41 -18.31 13.01
N GLU A 117 -7.08 -19.12 12.00
CA GLU A 117 -7.34 -20.57 12.00
C GLU A 117 -6.06 -21.40 11.78
N PRO A 118 -5.34 -21.73 12.86
CA PRO A 118 -4.07 -22.46 12.75
C PRO A 118 -4.18 -23.83 12.07
N ASP A 119 -5.35 -24.47 12.17
CA ASP A 119 -5.64 -25.74 11.50
C ASP A 119 -5.65 -25.60 9.96
N LEU A 120 -5.75 -24.37 9.44
CA LEU A 120 -5.70 -24.01 8.02
C LEU A 120 -4.40 -23.31 7.62
N GLY A 121 -3.39 -23.29 8.50
CA GLY A 121 -2.05 -22.77 8.20
C GLY A 121 -1.80 -21.32 8.60
N GLU A 122 -2.76 -20.67 9.25
CA GLU A 122 -2.57 -19.35 9.85
C GLU A 122 -1.73 -19.44 11.15
N ASN A 123 -1.14 -18.32 11.56
CA ASN A 123 -0.48 -18.14 12.86
C ASN A 123 -1.49 -18.34 14.00
N SER A 124 -0.96 -18.68 15.17
CA SER A 124 -1.77 -18.74 16.39
C SER A 124 -2.41 -17.37 16.67
N PRO A 125 -3.69 -17.29 17.09
CA PRO A 125 -4.30 -16.05 17.55
C PRO A 125 -3.56 -15.38 18.72
N SER A 126 -2.68 -16.11 19.41
CA SER A 126 -1.82 -15.57 20.48
C SER A 126 -0.55 -14.88 19.96
N GLU A 127 -0.25 -15.01 18.67
CA GLU A 127 0.89 -14.35 18.05
C GLU A 127 0.43 -12.99 17.48
N PRO A 128 1.15 -11.90 17.80
CA PRO A 128 0.76 -10.57 17.33
C PRO A 128 1.00 -10.36 15.84
N VAL A 129 1.74 -11.27 15.20
CA VAL A 129 2.07 -11.18 13.78
C VAL A 129 0.94 -11.80 12.98
N ILE A 130 0.33 -11.00 12.10
CA ILE A 130 -0.74 -11.46 11.22
C ILE A 130 -0.17 -12.46 10.21
N SER A 131 -0.97 -13.48 9.88
CA SER A 131 -0.58 -14.52 8.94
C SER A 131 -0.51 -13.97 7.53
N GLN A 132 0.55 -14.31 6.80
CA GLN A 132 0.65 -13.95 5.40
C GLN A 132 -0.46 -14.61 4.56
N TYR A 133 -0.80 -15.87 4.84
CA TYR A 133 -1.86 -16.58 4.12
C TYR A 133 -3.06 -16.80 5.06
N PRO A 134 -4.32 -16.51 4.64
CA PRO A 134 -4.75 -16.16 3.29
C PRO A 134 -4.72 -14.66 2.94
N LEU A 135 -4.06 -13.84 3.75
CA LEU A 135 -4.09 -12.39 3.62
C LEU A 135 -3.53 -11.89 2.28
N GLU A 136 -2.38 -12.40 1.84
CA GLU A 136 -1.75 -12.05 0.56
C GLU A 136 -2.70 -12.29 -0.61
N ASP A 137 -3.40 -13.43 -0.63
CA ASP A 137 -4.37 -13.74 -1.68
C ASP A 137 -5.62 -12.85 -1.61
N ILE A 138 -5.97 -12.31 -0.44
CA ILE A 138 -7.00 -11.26 -0.31
C ILE A 138 -6.50 -9.96 -0.93
N LEU A 139 -5.26 -9.55 -0.63
CA LEU A 139 -4.64 -8.34 -1.19
C LEU A 139 -4.66 -8.39 -2.71
N ASP A 140 -4.14 -9.49 -3.28
CA ASP A 140 -4.07 -9.70 -4.73
C ASP A 140 -5.45 -9.80 -5.39
N LYS A 141 -6.40 -10.52 -4.77
CA LYS A 141 -7.74 -10.74 -5.35
C LYS A 141 -8.55 -9.46 -5.43
N PHE A 142 -8.40 -8.58 -4.45
CA PHE A 142 -9.22 -7.38 -4.31
C PHE A 142 -8.46 -6.09 -4.65
N TYR A 143 -7.20 -6.19 -5.10
CA TYR A 143 -6.36 -5.03 -5.43
C TYR A 143 -6.24 -4.02 -4.28
N VAL A 144 -6.12 -4.54 -3.05
CA VAL A 144 -5.91 -3.75 -1.83
C VAL A 144 -4.55 -4.06 -1.23
N TYR A 145 -4.03 -3.16 -0.41
CA TYR A 145 -2.80 -3.38 0.37
C TYR A 145 -3.05 -3.17 1.87
N LEU A 146 -2.17 -3.72 2.71
CA LEU A 146 -2.22 -3.46 4.14
C LEU A 146 -1.70 -2.05 4.44
N TYR A 147 -2.54 -1.25 5.08
CA TYR A 147 -2.21 0.12 5.47
C TYR A 147 -1.88 0.25 6.96
N ASP A 148 -2.53 -0.56 7.80
CA ASP A 148 -2.27 -0.62 9.23
C ASP A 148 -2.46 -2.05 9.73
N ASP A 149 -1.49 -2.54 10.48
CA ASP A 149 -1.49 -3.86 11.10
C ASP A 149 -1.87 -3.79 12.58
N TYR A 150 -2.31 -2.64 13.10
CA TYR A 150 -2.86 -2.47 14.45
C TYR A 150 -2.03 -3.17 15.53
N VAL A 151 -0.74 -2.88 15.58
CA VAL A 151 0.23 -3.57 16.47
C VAL A 151 -0.25 -3.66 17.92
N ASP A 152 -0.85 -2.60 18.46
CA ASP A 152 -1.32 -2.56 19.85
C ASP A 152 -2.52 -3.49 20.08
N GLU A 153 -3.52 -3.47 19.19
CA GLU A 153 -4.65 -4.39 19.21
C GLU A 153 -4.19 -5.84 19.05
N ASN A 154 -3.36 -6.13 18.04
CA ASN A 154 -2.85 -7.47 17.77
C ASN A 154 -1.89 -8.00 18.85
N THR A 155 -1.25 -7.11 19.62
CA THR A 155 -0.46 -7.50 20.79
C THR A 155 -1.34 -7.81 22.01
N SER A 156 -2.51 -7.19 22.12
CA SER A 156 -3.34 -7.24 23.32
C SER A 156 -4.51 -8.23 23.24
N ASP A 157 -5.07 -8.47 22.06
CA ASP A 157 -6.12 -9.45 21.82
C ASP A 157 -5.51 -10.77 21.34
N THR A 158 -5.62 -11.82 22.15
CA THR A 158 -5.07 -13.14 21.83
C THR A 158 -6.06 -14.06 21.11
N ILE A 159 -7.15 -13.51 20.59
CA ILE A 159 -8.23 -14.23 19.90
C ILE A 159 -8.42 -13.70 18.49
N ASN A 160 -8.36 -12.37 18.33
CA ASN A 160 -8.62 -11.73 17.05
C ASN A 160 -7.37 -11.10 16.46
N SER A 161 -7.38 -10.98 15.13
CA SER A 161 -6.44 -10.18 14.36
C SER A 161 -7.14 -9.02 13.68
N TYR A 162 -6.46 -7.88 13.63
CA TYR A 162 -6.95 -6.60 13.14
C TYR A 162 -6.09 -6.14 11.97
N VAL A 163 -6.72 -5.71 10.88
CA VAL A 163 -6.04 -5.14 9.71
C VAL A 163 -6.85 -4.01 9.11
N GLU A 164 -6.15 -3.03 8.55
CA GLU A 164 -6.71 -2.00 7.67
C GLU A 164 -6.24 -2.25 6.24
N PHE A 165 -7.20 -2.32 5.33
CA PHE A 165 -6.95 -2.33 3.90
C PHE A 165 -7.03 -0.92 3.33
N ALA A 166 -6.18 -0.63 2.34
CA ALA A 166 -6.23 0.57 1.53
C ALA A 166 -6.24 0.27 0.03
N SER A 167 -6.84 1.18 -0.75
CA SER A 167 -6.73 1.28 -2.21
C SER A 167 -7.02 2.72 -2.64
N GLU A 168 -6.50 3.11 -3.80
CA GLU A 168 -6.86 4.36 -4.48
C GLU A 168 -8.25 4.29 -5.13
N ASP A 169 -8.77 3.08 -5.37
CA ASP A 169 -10.11 2.86 -5.90
C ASP A 169 -11.08 2.42 -4.79
N ILE A 170 -12.12 3.21 -4.59
CA ILE A 170 -13.18 2.88 -3.62
C ILE A 170 -13.90 1.57 -3.97
N GLU A 171 -13.96 1.17 -5.25
CA GLU A 171 -14.58 -0.09 -5.66
C GLU A 171 -13.80 -1.32 -5.15
N ASP A 172 -12.47 -1.23 -5.04
CA ASP A 172 -11.65 -2.28 -4.45
C ASP A 172 -11.96 -2.46 -2.95
N ILE A 173 -12.16 -1.34 -2.24
CA ILE A 173 -12.59 -1.36 -0.83
C ILE A 173 -14.01 -1.94 -0.69
N ARG A 174 -14.93 -1.60 -1.59
CA ARG A 174 -16.26 -2.24 -1.64
C ARG A 174 -16.16 -3.73 -1.90
N ALA A 175 -15.24 -4.15 -2.77
CA ALA A 175 -15.05 -5.55 -3.13
C ALA A 175 -14.47 -6.35 -1.95
N VAL A 176 -13.43 -5.85 -1.26
CA VAL A 176 -12.88 -6.55 -0.09
C VAL A 176 -13.89 -6.62 1.06
N LEU A 177 -14.72 -5.60 1.26
CA LEU A 177 -15.82 -5.64 2.24
C LEU A 177 -16.83 -6.76 1.99
N SER A 178 -16.88 -7.34 0.80
CA SER A 178 -17.72 -8.50 0.50
C SER A 178 -17.33 -9.76 1.28
N ILE A 179 -16.17 -9.81 1.94
CA ILE A 179 -15.74 -10.94 2.79
C ILE A 179 -16.33 -10.88 4.20
N LEU A 180 -16.94 -9.77 4.62
CA LEU A 180 -17.58 -9.66 5.93
C LEU A 180 -18.63 -10.77 6.11
N GLY A 181 -18.57 -11.45 7.27
CA GLY A 181 -19.46 -12.56 7.59
C GLY A 181 -19.19 -13.85 6.79
N LYS A 182 -18.06 -13.95 6.10
CA LYS A 182 -17.63 -15.15 5.37
C LYS A 182 -16.47 -15.85 6.08
N HIS A 183 -16.22 -17.07 5.66
CA HIS A 183 -15.03 -17.85 5.99
C HIS A 183 -14.08 -17.78 4.79
N VAL A 184 -12.83 -17.40 5.05
CA VAL A 184 -11.80 -17.20 4.03
C VAL A 184 -10.57 -18.01 4.38
N TYR A 185 -10.11 -18.85 3.47
CA TYR A 185 -8.99 -19.75 3.69
C TYR A 185 -8.38 -20.21 2.36
N ASN A 186 -7.13 -20.63 2.42
CA ASN A 186 -6.46 -21.26 1.29
C ASN A 186 -6.74 -22.76 1.23
N VAL A 187 -6.84 -23.29 0.01
CA VAL A 187 -6.96 -24.71 -0.28
C VAL A 187 -5.89 -25.12 -1.26
N ASP A 188 -5.18 -26.20 -0.93
CA ASP A 188 -4.26 -26.87 -1.83
C ASP A 188 -5.06 -27.69 -2.87
N GLU A 189 -5.02 -27.26 -4.14
CA GLU A 189 -5.63 -27.95 -5.28
C GLU A 189 -4.57 -28.74 -6.09
N GLY A 190 -3.43 -29.06 -5.46
CA GLY A 190 -2.33 -29.84 -6.00
C GLY A 190 -1.29 -29.00 -6.73
N ASP A 191 -1.67 -28.43 -7.88
CA ASP A 191 -0.76 -27.64 -8.73
C ASP A 191 -0.73 -26.14 -8.34
N TYR A 192 -1.71 -25.69 -7.55
CA TYR A 192 -1.82 -24.32 -7.07
C TYR A 192 -2.58 -24.27 -5.75
N ILE A 193 -2.35 -23.17 -5.02
CA ILE A 193 -3.14 -22.79 -3.84
C ILE A 193 -4.23 -21.83 -4.33
N ASP A 194 -5.48 -22.09 -3.95
CA ASP A 194 -6.63 -21.24 -4.28
C ASP A 194 -7.23 -20.63 -3.01
N ILE A 195 -7.77 -19.42 -3.11
CA ILE A 195 -8.50 -18.76 -2.02
C ILE A 195 -9.99 -19.09 -2.12
N LYS A 196 -10.53 -19.73 -1.08
CA LYS A 196 -11.97 -19.96 -0.93
C LYS A 196 -12.58 -18.87 -0.06
N ILE A 197 -13.73 -18.36 -0.50
CA ILE A 197 -14.51 -17.34 0.20
C ILE A 197 -15.96 -17.83 0.23
N GLU A 198 -16.41 -18.30 1.39
CA GLU A 198 -17.68 -19.02 1.53
C GLU A 198 -18.57 -18.41 2.63
N PRO A 199 -19.90 -18.41 2.48
CA PRO A 199 -20.80 -18.04 3.57
C PRO A 199 -20.61 -18.95 4.79
N VAL A 200 -20.72 -18.37 6.00
CA VAL A 200 -20.72 -19.10 7.28
C VAL A 200 -22.10 -19.65 7.61
#